data_AF-A0A946ERX1-F1
#
_entry.id   AF-A0A946ERX1-F1
#
_cell.length_a   1.000
_cell.length_b   1.000
_cell.length_c   1.000
_cell.angle_alpha   90.00
_cell.angle_beta   90.00
_cell.angle_gamma   90.00
#
_symmetry.space_group_name_H-M   'P 1'
#
loop_
_entity.id
_entity.type
_entity.pdbx_description
1 polymer ?
#
loop_
_entity_poly.entity_id
_entity_poly.type
_entity_poly.pdbx_seq_one_letter_code
_entity_poly.pdbx_strand_id
1 'polypeptide(L)' 'MPWTFWYDDDQKEWEGKYKNGKPEGRWTYWNESGVIYPVRSGIYKDGKKNAPLPKKK' A
#
# COMPACT_ATOMS: atom_id res chain seq x y z
N MET A 1 6.77 5.25 11.13
CA MET A 1 7.42 4.77 9.89
C MET A 1 6.42 3.89 9.14
N PRO A 2 6.37 3.88 7.80
CA PRO A 2 5.57 2.92 7.05
C PRO A 2 6.22 1.52 7.12
N TRP A 3 5.39 0.50 7.18
CA TRP A 3 5.78 -0.87 6.94
C TRP A 3 5.97 -1.06 5.44
N THR A 4 7.05 -1.72 5.06
CA THR A 4 7.36 -2.05 3.67
C THR A 4 7.63 -3.53 3.60
N PHE A 5 6.95 -4.21 2.68
CA PHE A 5 7.19 -5.60 2.36
C PHE A 5 7.77 -5.68 0.96
N TRP A 6 8.70 -6.60 0.79
CA TRP A 6 9.47 -6.79 -0.43
C TRP A 6 9.28 -8.22 -0.91
N TYR A 7 9.21 -8.40 -2.23
CA TYR A 7 9.36 -9.67 -2.90
C TYR A 7 10.82 -10.14 -2.81
N ASP A 8 11.05 -11.42 -3.10
CA ASP A 8 12.39 -12.03 -3.14
C ASP A 8 13.32 -11.35 -4.16
N ASP A 9 12.74 -10.75 -5.21
CA ASP A 9 13.44 -10.02 -6.29
C ASP A 9 13.79 -8.55 -5.93
N ASP A 10 13.88 -8.20 -4.64
CA ASP A 10 14.13 -6.83 -4.15
C ASP A 10 13.10 -5.77 -4.61
N GLN A 11 11.96 -6.20 -5.16
CA GLN A 11 10.85 -5.34 -5.54
C GLN A 11 9.89 -5.15 -4.38
N LYS A 12 9.34 -3.94 -4.19
CA LYS A 12 8.32 -3.73 -3.15
C LYS A 12 7.07 -4.53 -3.50
N GLU A 13 6.46 -5.18 -2.53
CA GLU A 13 5.13 -5.78 -2.65
C GLU A 13 4.06 -4.80 -2.15
N TRP A 14 4.27 -4.23 -0.97
CA TRP A 14 3.39 -3.19 -0.43
C TRP A 14 4.08 -2.31 0.60
N GLU A 15 3.53 -1.10 0.76
CA GLU A 15 4.02 -0.10 1.70
C GLU A 15 2.85 0.66 2.28
N GLY A 16 2.78 0.75 3.61
CA GLY A 16 1.71 1.48 4.29
C GLY A 16 1.90 1.54 5.79
N LYS A 17 1.08 2.33 6.49
CA LYS A 17 1.15 2.43 7.95
C LYS A 17 0.10 1.52 8.57
N TYR A 18 0.44 0.94 9.72
CA TYR A 18 -0.51 0.29 10.61
C TYR A 18 -0.70 1.17 11.84
N LYS A 19 -1.95 1.24 12.31
CA LYS A 19 -2.31 1.84 13.59
C LYS A 19 -3.26 0.90 14.31
N ASN A 20 -2.91 0.58 15.55
CA ASN A 20 -3.67 -0.35 16.38
C ASN A 20 -3.95 -1.70 15.69
N GLY A 21 -2.94 -2.24 14.99
CA GLY A 21 -3.05 -3.50 14.24
C GLY A 21 -3.83 -3.42 12.92
N LYS A 22 -4.33 -2.25 12.52
CA LYS A 22 -5.12 -2.06 11.29
C LYS A 22 -4.41 -1.16 10.29
N PRO A 23 -4.55 -1.41 8.97
CA PRO A 23 -3.99 -0.52 7.97
C PRO A 23 -4.64 0.89 8.05
N GLU A 24 -3.80 1.92 8.13
CA GLU A 24 -4.21 3.32 8.20
C GLU A 24 -3.32 4.21 7.31
N GLY A 25 -3.95 5.18 6.65
CA GLY A 25 -3.30 6.13 5.75
C GLY A 25 -3.06 5.56 4.36
N ARG A 26 -2.01 6.05 3.70
CA ARG A 26 -1.67 5.67 2.33
C ARG A 26 -1.07 4.26 2.29
N TRP A 27 -1.68 3.40 1.48
CA TRP A 27 -1.22 2.06 1.17
C TRP A 27 -0.98 1.94 -0.34
N THR A 28 0.21 1.49 -0.69
CA THR A 28 0.59 1.22 -2.08
C THR A 28 0.92 -0.25 -2.19
N TYR A 29 0.36 -0.91 -3.18
CA TYR A 29 0.67 -2.29 -3.55
C TYR A 29 1.30 -2.26 -4.93
N TRP A 30 2.30 -3.09 -5.15
CA TRP A 30 2.96 -3.30 -6.41
C TRP A 30 2.87 -4.79 -6.78
N ASN A 31 3.03 -5.10 -8.06
CA ASN A 31 3.26 -6.48 -8.50
C ASN A 31 4.75 -6.80 -8.50
N GLU A 32 5.09 -8.04 -8.83
CA GLU A 32 6.47 -8.53 -8.97
C GLU A 32 7.28 -7.73 -10.01
N SER A 33 6.62 -7.07 -10.96
CA SER A 33 7.26 -6.18 -11.95
C SER A 33 7.45 -4.73 -11.46
N GLY A 34 7.16 -4.43 -10.19
CA GLY A 34 7.27 -3.07 -9.64
C GLY A 34 6.17 -2.10 -10.11
N VAL A 35 5.13 -2.58 -10.79
CA VAL A 35 3.98 -1.79 -11.24
C VAL A 35 2.96 -1.67 -10.13
N ILE A 36 2.55 -0.44 -9.83
CA ILE A 36 1.52 -0.18 -8.82
C ILE A 36 0.21 -0.88 -9.22
N TYR A 37 -0.39 -1.60 -8.28
CA TYR A 37 -1.71 -2.19 -8.39
C TYR A 37 -2.77 -1.19 -7.86
N PRO A 38 -3.41 -0.34 -8.70
CA PRO A 38 -4.30 0.72 -8.25
C PRO A 38 -5.58 0.20 -7.60
N VAL A 39 -6.01 -1.01 -7.97
CA VAL A 39 -7.19 -1.67 -7.40
C VAL A 39 -6.96 -2.08 -5.94
N ARG A 40 -5.73 -2.45 -5.56
CA ARG A 40 -5.36 -2.72 -4.16
C ARG A 40 -4.87 -1.47 -3.43
N SER A 41 -4.17 -0.59 -4.13
CA SER A 41 -3.66 0.65 -3.55
C SER A 41 -4.78 1.62 -3.17
N GLY A 42 -4.59 2.36 -2.08
CA GLY A 42 -5.63 3.22 -1.53
C GLY A 42 -5.24 3.99 -0.29
N ILE A 43 -6.17 4.83 0.16
CA ILE A 43 -6.18 5.36 1.52
C ILE A 43 -7.01 4.42 2.37
N TYR A 44 -6.43 3.87 3.42
CA TYR A 44 -7.08 2.99 4.38
C TYR A 44 -7.34 3.73 5.69
N LYS A 45 -8.46 3.41 6.32
CA LYS A 45 -8.81 3.95 7.64
C LYS A 45 -9.55 2.86 8.41
N ASP A 46 -9.15 2.62 9.65
CA ASP A 46 -9.75 1.58 10.52
C ASP A 46 -9.77 0.18 9.86
N GLY A 47 -8.79 -0.12 9.01
CA GLY A 47 -8.71 -1.40 8.32
C GLY A 47 -9.51 -1.50 7.02
N LYS A 48 -10.23 -0.44 6.63
CA LYS A 48 -11.07 -0.42 5.42
C LYS A 48 -10.51 0.53 4.37
N LYS A 49 -10.62 0.16 3.10
CA LYS A 49 -10.27 1.03 1.98
C LYS A 49 -11.28 2.18 1.89
N ASN A 50 -10.81 3.40 2.17
CA ASN A 50 -11.61 4.62 2.15
C ASN A 50 -11.61 5.28 0.77
N ALA A 51 -10.46 5.30 0.09
CA ALA A 51 -10.33 5.94 -1.22
C ALA A 51 -9.27 5.22 -2.09
N PRO A 52 -9.35 5.33 -3.43
CA PRO A 52 -8.25 4.92 -4.30
C PRO A 52 -7.00 5.77 -4.05
N LEU A 53 -5.83 5.23 -4.40
CA LEU A 53 -4.57 5.95 -4.26
C LEU A 53 -4.61 7.18 -5.18
N PRO A 54 -4.35 8.41 -4.69
CA PRO A 54 -4.28 9.57 -5.57
C PRO A 54 -3.17 9.35 -6.60
N LYS A 55 -3.54 9.41 -7.88
CA LYS A 55 -2.58 9.48 -8.98
C LYS A 55 -1.78 10.77 -8.77
N LYS A 56 -0.47 10.69 -8.65
CA LYS A 56 0.37 11.90 -8.69
C LYS A 56 0.08 12.56 -10.04
N LYS A 57 -0.43 13.79 -10.00
CA LYS A 57 -0.66 14.64 -11.19
C LYS A 57 0.68 15.17 -11.68
#